data_AF-A0A9Q9SPK8-F1
#
_entry.id   AF-A0A9Q9SPK8-F1
#
_cell.length_a   1.000
_cell.length_b   1.000
_cell.length_c   1.000
_cell.angle_alpha   90.00
_cell.angle_beta   90.00
_cell.angle_gamma   90.00
#
_symmetry.space_group_name_H-M   'P 1'
#
loop_
_entity.id
_entity.type
_entity.pdbx_description
1 polymer ?
#
loop_
_entity_poly.entity_id
_entity_poly.type
_entity_poly.pdbx_seq_one_letter_code
_entity_poly.pdbx_strand_id
1 'polypeptide(L)'
;MNTQDNPLSHLFDNNEAWVKRKLEDDPQFFARLADQQAPEYLWIGCSDSRVPANQIIGLPPGEVFVHRNIANVVVHSDLNCLSVIQFAVDILRVKHIMVVGHYGCSGVNAALLNRRVGLADNWLHHVQDVRERHADLLDDWPVGEARYRRLIELNAIEQVVNVCRTTIVNDAWARGQSLTVHGLVYGVHDGRMRNLGMAVSNFEALDETYKRCVAALTAGGEHAPDNDMIAADAARLEGVAQAVAATLKPCDDAK
;
A
#
# COMPACT_ATOMS: atom_id res chain seq x y z
N MET A 1 38.03 -9.10 14.65
CA MET A 1 37.46 -7.87 15.25
C MET A 1 36.51 -8.32 16.35
N ASN A 2 36.70 -7.84 17.57
CA ASN A 2 35.84 -8.19 18.70
C ASN A 2 34.46 -7.55 18.47
N THR A 3 33.38 -8.34 18.46
CA THR A 3 32.01 -7.84 18.21
C THR A 3 31.56 -6.82 19.27
N GLN A 4 32.16 -6.85 20.46
CA GLN A 4 31.87 -5.91 21.56
C GLN A 4 32.31 -4.47 21.29
N ASP A 5 33.22 -4.22 20.35
CA ASP A 5 33.66 -2.86 20.01
C ASP A 5 32.78 -2.22 18.93
N ASN A 6 31.79 -2.94 18.39
CA ASN A 6 30.84 -2.41 17.42
C ASN A 6 29.66 -1.75 18.15
N PRO A 7 29.34 -0.45 17.91
CA PRO A 7 28.20 0.22 18.54
C PRO A 7 26.83 -0.43 18.20
N LEU A 8 26.77 -1.28 17.18
CA LEU A 8 25.59 -2.05 16.80
C LEU A 8 25.60 -3.49 17.33
N SER A 9 26.50 -3.85 18.25
CA SER A 9 26.62 -5.19 18.84
C SER A 9 25.28 -5.76 19.31
N HIS A 10 24.44 -4.95 19.96
CA HIS A 10 23.10 -5.31 20.39
C HIS A 10 22.19 -5.85 19.26
N LEU A 11 22.38 -5.44 18.00
CA LEU A 11 21.63 -5.96 16.87
C LEU A 11 22.05 -7.40 16.50
N PHE A 12 23.31 -7.75 16.71
CA PHE A 12 23.79 -9.13 16.54
C PHE A 12 23.21 -10.03 17.64
N ASP A 13 23.19 -9.56 18.89
CA ASP A 13 22.54 -10.27 20.00
C ASP A 13 21.04 -10.49 19.73
N ASN A 14 20.36 -9.46 19.20
CA ASN A 14 18.96 -9.56 18.79
C ASN A 14 18.76 -10.59 17.67
N ASN A 15 19.66 -10.63 16.68
CA ASN A 15 19.62 -11.60 15.59
C ASN A 15 19.85 -13.03 16.09
N GLU A 16 20.85 -13.26 16.94
CA GLU A 16 21.10 -14.58 17.53
C GLU A 16 19.88 -15.08 18.33
N ALA A 17 19.29 -14.21 19.14
CA ALA A 17 18.07 -14.52 19.87
C ALA A 17 16.89 -14.82 18.93
N TRP A 18 16.79 -14.12 17.80
CA TRP A 18 15.76 -14.38 16.79
C TRP A 18 15.98 -15.73 16.08
N VAL A 19 17.20 -16.03 15.65
CA VAL A 19 17.58 -17.32 15.05
C VAL A 19 17.23 -18.46 15.99
N LYS A 20 17.60 -18.34 17.27
CA LYS A 20 17.32 -19.35 18.29
C LYS A 20 15.83 -19.60 18.44
N ARG A 21 15.02 -18.55 18.63
CA ARG A 21 13.55 -18.67 18.71
C ARG A 21 12.95 -19.34 17.48
N LYS A 22 13.41 -18.98 16.27
CA LYS A 22 12.90 -19.57 15.04
C LYS A 22 13.23 -21.05 14.89
N LEU A 23 14.42 -21.47 15.30
CA LEU A 23 14.83 -22.87 15.27
C LEU A 23 14.18 -23.71 16.39
N GLU A 24 13.82 -23.09 17.52
CA GLU A 24 13.02 -23.72 18.58
C GLU A 24 11.59 -24.00 18.10
N ASP A 25 10.98 -23.04 17.40
CA ASP A 25 9.64 -23.21 16.81
C ASP A 25 9.66 -24.21 15.63
N ASP A 26 10.73 -24.16 14.81
CA ASP A 26 10.86 -24.94 13.59
C ASP A 26 12.35 -25.17 13.22
N PRO A 27 12.90 -26.36 13.54
CA PRO A 27 14.30 -26.68 13.27
C PRO A 27 14.69 -26.66 11.79
N GLN A 28 13.73 -26.73 10.87
CA GLN A 28 13.97 -26.71 9.43
C GLN A 28 13.75 -25.33 8.79
N PHE A 29 13.45 -24.31 9.59
CA PHE A 29 13.08 -22.97 9.11
C PHE A 29 14.04 -22.41 8.05
N PHE A 30 15.34 -22.35 8.35
CA PHE A 30 16.33 -21.78 7.43
C PHE A 30 16.65 -22.69 6.25
N ALA A 31 16.55 -24.01 6.41
CA ALA A 31 16.74 -24.95 5.30
C ALA A 31 15.65 -24.74 4.25
N ARG A 32 14.37 -24.67 4.67
CA ARG A 32 13.25 -24.38 3.77
C ARG A 32 13.37 -23.00 3.12
N LEU A 33 13.78 -21.99 3.89
CA LEU A 33 13.96 -20.63 3.37
C LEU A 33 15.08 -20.55 2.32
N ALA A 34 16.16 -21.31 2.48
CA ALA A 34 17.28 -21.33 1.53
C ALA A 34 16.88 -21.95 0.17
N ASP A 35 15.99 -22.95 0.21
CA ASP A 35 15.50 -23.66 -0.97
C ASP A 35 14.35 -22.94 -1.70
N GLN A 36 13.79 -21.88 -1.10
CA GLN A 36 12.65 -21.14 -1.63
C GLN A 36 13.09 -20.06 -2.64
N GLN A 37 12.72 -20.22 -3.91
CA GLN A 37 13.27 -19.42 -5.03
C GLN A 37 12.21 -18.79 -5.95
N ALA A 38 10.91 -18.99 -5.71
CA ALA A 38 9.86 -18.59 -6.66
C ALA A 38 8.69 -17.86 -5.97
N PRO A 39 8.85 -16.59 -5.57
CA PRO A 39 7.73 -15.81 -5.05
C PRO A 39 6.65 -15.66 -6.12
N GLU A 40 5.38 -15.77 -5.72
CA GLU A 40 4.25 -15.53 -6.65
C GLU A 40 3.84 -14.05 -6.71
N TYR A 41 4.38 -13.23 -5.81
CA TYR A 41 3.94 -11.86 -5.56
C TYR A 41 5.10 -10.87 -5.63
N LEU A 42 4.93 -9.76 -6.35
CA LEU A 42 5.72 -8.54 -6.22
C LEU A 42 4.92 -7.51 -5.41
N TRP A 43 5.49 -7.02 -4.33
CA TRP A 43 4.97 -5.92 -3.51
C TRP A 43 5.75 -4.63 -3.76
N ILE A 44 5.09 -3.60 -4.26
CA ILE A 44 5.61 -2.24 -4.37
C ILE A 44 4.96 -1.39 -3.28
N GLY A 45 5.73 -1.04 -2.24
CA GLY A 45 5.21 -0.37 -1.05
C GLY A 45 5.99 0.88 -0.66
N CYS A 46 5.48 1.58 0.35
CA CYS A 46 6.15 2.77 0.86
C CYS A 46 7.33 2.40 1.77
N SER A 47 8.40 3.19 1.74
CA SER A 47 9.52 3.08 2.71
C SER A 47 9.11 3.43 4.15
N ASP A 48 8.06 4.23 4.35
CA ASP A 48 7.48 4.60 5.65
C ASP A 48 6.45 3.57 6.18
N SER A 49 6.30 2.44 5.51
CA SER A 49 5.40 1.38 5.96
C SER A 49 5.98 0.69 7.19
N ARG A 50 5.31 0.87 8.34
CA ARG A 50 5.74 0.35 9.65
C ARG A 50 5.62 -1.16 9.82
N VAL A 51 4.99 -1.85 8.87
CA VAL A 51 4.79 -3.31 8.92
C VAL A 51 5.36 -3.97 7.65
N PRO A 52 6.13 -5.07 7.77
CA PRO A 52 6.62 -5.85 6.64
C PRO A 52 5.48 -6.48 5.82
N ALA A 53 5.63 -6.55 4.48
CA ALA A 53 4.61 -7.07 3.57
C ALA A 53 4.15 -8.49 3.95
N ASN A 54 5.11 -9.41 4.13
CA ASN A 54 4.86 -10.80 4.53
C ASN A 54 4.00 -10.91 5.79
N GLN A 55 4.22 -10.03 6.77
CA GLN A 55 3.46 -10.02 8.02
C GLN A 55 2.04 -9.51 7.83
N ILE A 56 1.83 -8.52 6.95
CA ILE A 56 0.49 -7.97 6.64
C ILE A 56 -0.40 -9.04 6.01
N ILE A 57 0.14 -9.82 5.07
CA ILE A 57 -0.64 -10.81 4.30
C ILE A 57 -0.49 -12.25 4.78
N GLY A 58 0.18 -12.46 5.92
CA GLY A 58 0.31 -13.77 6.56
C GLY A 58 1.11 -14.79 5.74
N LEU A 59 2.07 -14.34 4.92
CA LEU A 59 2.91 -15.21 4.12
C LEU A 59 4.29 -15.43 4.77
N PRO A 60 4.89 -16.63 4.62
CA PRO A 60 6.27 -16.88 4.97
C PRO A 60 7.27 -15.90 4.31
N PRO A 61 8.43 -15.65 4.93
CA PRO A 61 9.55 -15.01 4.25
C PRO A 61 9.91 -15.76 2.95
N GLY A 62 10.27 -15.03 1.89
CA GLY A 62 10.61 -15.62 0.58
C GLY A 62 9.45 -15.73 -0.41
N GLU A 63 8.19 -15.64 0.05
CA GLU A 63 7.00 -15.73 -0.82
C GLU A 63 6.66 -14.42 -1.55
N VAL A 64 7.20 -13.29 -1.09
CA VAL A 64 6.93 -11.96 -1.64
C VAL A 64 8.24 -11.27 -1.99
N PHE A 65 8.38 -10.91 -3.26
CA PHE A 65 9.46 -10.06 -3.75
C PHE A 65 9.08 -8.60 -3.48
N VAL A 66 9.95 -7.80 -2.87
CA VAL A 66 9.56 -6.49 -2.31
C VAL A 66 10.42 -5.37 -2.88
N HIS A 67 9.75 -4.30 -3.32
CA HIS A 67 10.34 -2.99 -3.58
C HIS A 67 9.74 -1.93 -2.67
N ARG A 68 10.55 -0.97 -2.23
CA ARG A 68 10.11 0.16 -1.42
C ARG A 68 10.75 1.46 -1.86
N ASN A 69 9.92 2.49 -2.02
CA ASN A 69 10.34 3.88 -2.15
C ASN A 69 9.35 4.81 -1.41
N ILE A 70 9.65 6.10 -1.33
CA ILE A 70 8.76 7.05 -0.65
C ILE A 70 7.44 7.16 -1.44
N ALA A 71 6.30 7.00 -0.75
CA ALA A 71 4.96 7.06 -1.33
C ALA A 71 4.69 6.03 -2.46
N ASN A 72 5.42 4.91 -2.49
CA ASN A 72 5.19 3.76 -3.38
C ASN A 72 4.99 4.13 -4.86
N VAL A 73 5.74 5.14 -5.32
CA VAL A 73 5.63 5.73 -6.66
C VAL A 73 6.31 4.84 -7.70
N VAL A 74 5.68 4.67 -8.86
CA VAL A 74 6.24 3.99 -10.03
C VAL A 74 6.36 5.03 -11.14
N VAL A 75 7.56 5.53 -11.36
CA VAL A 75 7.84 6.51 -12.43
C VAL A 75 8.19 5.77 -13.71
N HIS A 76 7.68 6.23 -14.85
CA HIS A 76 7.89 5.60 -16.17
C HIS A 76 9.38 5.42 -16.57
N SER A 77 10.28 6.19 -15.95
CA SER A 77 11.72 6.17 -16.22
C SER A 77 12.56 5.86 -14.97
N ASP A 78 11.95 5.46 -13.84
CA ASP A 78 12.71 5.06 -12.66
C ASP A 78 13.30 3.66 -12.85
N LEU A 79 14.55 3.61 -13.29
CA LEU A 79 15.25 2.36 -13.55
C LEU A 79 15.39 1.50 -12.28
N ASN A 80 15.32 2.08 -11.08
CA ASN A 80 15.32 1.31 -9.83
C ASN A 80 14.09 0.41 -9.77
N CYS A 81 12.88 1.00 -9.79
CA CYS A 81 11.64 0.24 -9.75
C CYS A 81 11.46 -0.65 -10.98
N LEU A 82 11.78 -0.15 -12.18
CA LEU A 82 11.63 -0.91 -13.43
C LEU A 82 12.50 -2.17 -13.46
N SER A 83 13.73 -2.11 -12.92
CA SER A 83 14.60 -3.28 -12.84
C SER A 83 14.02 -4.35 -11.92
N VAL A 84 13.40 -3.97 -10.80
CA VAL A 84 12.70 -4.92 -9.91
C VAL A 84 11.51 -5.53 -10.64
N ILE A 85 10.68 -4.71 -11.31
CA ILE A 85 9.50 -5.20 -12.03
C ILE A 85 9.93 -6.20 -13.12
N GLN A 86 10.95 -5.86 -13.91
CA GLN A 86 11.47 -6.74 -14.95
C GLN A 86 11.97 -8.06 -14.37
N PHE A 87 12.77 -8.02 -13.30
CA PHE A 87 13.27 -9.23 -12.67
C PHE A 87 12.14 -10.10 -12.12
N ALA A 88 11.16 -9.50 -11.45
CA ALA A 88 10.01 -10.22 -10.91
C ALA A 88 9.18 -10.89 -12.00
N VAL A 89 8.92 -10.16 -13.09
CA VAL A 89 8.04 -10.63 -14.18
C VAL A 89 8.74 -11.62 -15.10
N ASP A 90 9.98 -11.35 -15.51
CA ASP A 90 10.67 -12.12 -16.55
C ASP A 90 11.49 -13.29 -15.98
N ILE A 91 12.10 -13.10 -14.80
CA ILE A 91 12.97 -14.10 -14.18
C ILE A 91 12.21 -14.92 -13.14
N LEU A 92 11.58 -14.25 -12.16
CA LEU A 92 10.87 -14.94 -11.08
C LEU A 92 9.47 -15.42 -11.49
N ARG A 93 8.93 -14.90 -12.61
CA ARG A 93 7.61 -15.24 -13.14
C ARG A 93 6.49 -15.07 -12.11
N VAL A 94 6.53 -13.98 -11.34
CA VAL A 94 5.45 -13.64 -10.40
C VAL A 94 4.10 -13.61 -11.12
N LYS A 95 3.04 -14.02 -10.42
CA LYS A 95 1.66 -14.02 -10.94
C LYS A 95 0.94 -12.71 -10.64
N HIS A 96 1.36 -12.01 -9.59
CA HIS A 96 0.71 -10.81 -9.11
C HIS A 96 1.71 -9.71 -8.78
N ILE A 97 1.43 -8.50 -9.26
CA ILE A 97 2.10 -7.27 -8.80
C ILE A 97 1.08 -6.50 -7.97
N MET A 98 1.46 -6.03 -6.79
CA MET A 98 0.62 -5.25 -5.90
C MET A 98 1.31 -3.91 -5.61
N VAL A 99 0.66 -2.82 -6.01
CA VAL A 99 1.03 -1.48 -5.55
C VAL A 99 0.20 -1.16 -4.30
N VAL A 100 0.89 -1.04 -3.17
CA VAL A 100 0.24 -0.95 -1.87
C VAL A 100 0.55 0.39 -1.19
N GLY A 101 -0.46 1.27 -1.21
CA GLY A 101 -0.46 2.48 -0.39
C GLY A 101 -0.71 2.17 1.08
N HIS A 102 -0.47 3.15 1.96
CA HIS A 102 -0.84 3.01 3.36
C HIS A 102 -1.37 4.31 3.95
N TYR A 103 -2.43 4.22 4.75
CA TYR A 103 -2.93 5.38 5.48
C TYR A 103 -1.87 5.86 6.48
N GLY A 104 -1.72 7.19 6.59
CA GLY A 104 -0.67 7.79 7.40
C GLY A 104 0.70 7.90 6.71
N CYS A 105 0.78 7.73 5.38
CA CYS A 105 2.00 7.97 4.59
C CYS A 105 2.53 9.41 4.67
N SER A 106 3.67 9.58 5.34
CA SER A 106 4.32 10.90 5.48
C SER A 106 4.67 11.58 4.16
N GLY A 107 5.07 10.81 3.13
CA GLY A 107 5.36 11.34 1.79
C GLY A 107 4.13 11.94 1.11
N VAL A 108 3.00 11.22 1.14
CA VAL A 108 1.74 11.72 0.55
C VAL A 108 1.23 12.93 1.33
N ASN A 109 1.36 12.95 2.65
CA ASN A 109 0.97 14.11 3.46
C ASN A 109 1.83 15.35 3.14
N ALA A 110 3.13 15.18 2.97
CA ALA A 110 4.02 16.27 2.56
C ALA A 110 3.67 16.82 1.18
N ALA A 111 3.34 15.93 0.23
CA ALA A 111 2.87 16.31 -1.10
C ALA A 111 1.53 17.07 -1.05
N LEU A 112 0.55 16.56 -0.29
CA LEU A 112 -0.76 17.18 -0.11
C LEU A 112 -0.64 18.62 0.42
N LEU A 113 0.15 18.81 1.47
CA LEU A 113 0.31 20.08 2.18
C LEU A 113 1.38 21.00 1.56
N ASN A 114 2.00 20.61 0.44
CA ASN A 114 3.14 21.32 -0.16
C ASN A 114 4.25 21.62 0.86
N ARG A 115 4.53 20.68 1.77
CA ARG A 115 5.56 20.85 2.79
C ARG A 115 6.94 20.66 2.15
N ARG A 116 7.82 21.65 2.31
CA ARG A 116 9.23 21.55 1.89
C ARG A 116 9.97 20.49 2.72
N VAL A 117 10.56 19.52 2.05
CA VAL A 117 11.41 18.45 2.60
C VAL A 117 12.85 18.59 2.08
N GLY A 118 13.05 19.09 0.86
CA GLY A 118 14.36 19.22 0.23
C GLY A 118 14.43 18.40 -1.06
N LEU A 119 15.47 17.57 -1.23
CA LEU A 119 15.65 16.79 -2.47
C LEU A 119 14.43 15.91 -2.78
N ALA A 120 13.80 15.35 -1.75
CA ALA A 120 12.61 14.51 -1.88
C ALA A 120 11.40 15.25 -2.47
N ASP A 121 11.37 16.59 -2.45
CA ASP A 121 10.31 17.38 -3.07
C ASP A 121 10.17 17.02 -4.57
N ASN A 122 11.29 16.83 -5.26
CA ASN A 122 11.29 16.44 -6.69
C ASN A 122 10.66 15.06 -6.93
N TRP A 123 10.83 14.13 -5.99
CA TRP A 123 10.18 12.83 -6.05
C TRP A 123 8.69 12.94 -5.72
N LEU A 124 8.35 13.76 -4.72
CA LEU A 124 6.98 13.99 -4.28
C LEU A 124 6.14 14.80 -5.29
N HIS A 125 6.77 15.49 -6.25
CA HIS A 125 6.06 16.09 -7.39
C HIS A 125 5.23 15.04 -8.15
N HIS A 126 5.66 13.78 -8.24
CA HIS A 126 4.85 12.73 -8.85
C HIS A 126 3.53 12.44 -8.09
N VAL A 127 3.51 12.63 -6.78
CA VAL A 127 2.27 12.55 -5.98
C VAL A 127 1.44 13.83 -6.13
N GLN A 128 2.10 14.99 -6.30
CA GLN A 128 1.41 16.25 -6.60
C GLN A 128 0.76 16.23 -7.98
N ASP A 129 1.36 15.59 -8.98
CA ASP A 129 0.76 15.36 -10.30
C ASP A 129 -0.53 14.56 -10.19
N VAL A 130 -0.56 13.54 -9.29
CA VAL A 130 -1.80 12.79 -8.98
C VAL A 130 -2.84 13.70 -8.33
N ARG A 131 -2.43 14.51 -7.35
CA ARG A 131 -3.32 15.49 -6.70
C ARG A 131 -3.91 16.46 -7.72
N GLU A 132 -3.10 16.98 -8.63
CA GLU A 132 -3.51 17.95 -9.66
C GLU A 132 -4.42 17.32 -10.70
N ARG A 133 -4.13 16.09 -11.13
CA ARG A 133 -4.99 15.32 -12.04
C ARG A 133 -6.39 15.08 -11.48
N HIS A 134 -6.50 14.91 -10.16
CA HIS A 134 -7.75 14.59 -9.46
C HIS A 134 -8.25 15.74 -8.58
N ALA A 135 -7.88 16.99 -8.90
CA ALA A 135 -8.21 18.15 -8.08
C ALA A 135 -9.72 18.28 -7.83
N ASP A 136 -10.54 18.18 -8.88
CA ASP A 136 -12.00 18.29 -8.78
C ASP A 136 -12.59 17.22 -7.85
N LEU A 137 -12.15 15.96 -7.98
CA LEU A 137 -12.59 14.86 -7.12
C LEU A 137 -12.17 15.08 -5.67
N LEU A 138 -10.94 15.54 -5.43
CA LEU A 138 -10.45 15.84 -4.09
C LEU A 138 -11.16 17.04 -3.48
N ASP A 139 -11.62 18.00 -4.29
CA ASP A 139 -12.29 19.19 -3.80
C ASP A 139 -13.68 18.91 -3.24
N ASP A 140 -14.37 17.88 -3.74
CA ASP A 140 -15.64 17.39 -3.19
C ASP A 140 -15.50 16.78 -1.78
N TRP A 141 -14.29 16.36 -1.38
CA TRP A 141 -14.04 15.83 -0.05
C TRP A 141 -13.67 16.94 0.95
N PRO A 142 -14.09 16.84 2.23
CA PRO A 142 -13.67 17.79 3.26
C PRO A 142 -12.15 17.87 3.39
N VAL A 143 -11.64 19.10 3.55
CA VAL A 143 -10.21 19.35 3.74
C VAL A 143 -9.69 18.58 4.97
N GLY A 144 -8.49 18.01 4.85
CA GLY A 144 -7.82 17.27 5.93
C GLY A 144 -7.78 15.78 5.67
N GLU A 145 -8.18 14.98 6.67
CA GLU A 145 -8.01 13.52 6.67
C GLU A 145 -8.75 12.83 5.50
N ALA A 146 -9.94 13.31 5.12
CA ALA A 146 -10.69 12.74 4.00
C ALA A 146 -9.94 12.87 2.67
N ARG A 147 -9.51 14.09 2.31
CA ARG A 147 -8.68 14.33 1.12
C ARG A 147 -7.36 13.57 1.17
N TYR A 148 -6.75 13.49 2.34
CA TYR A 148 -5.49 12.76 2.52
C TYR A 148 -5.64 11.27 2.24
N ARG A 149 -6.66 10.62 2.80
CA ARG A 149 -6.96 9.21 2.54
C ARG A 149 -7.25 8.96 1.06
N ARG A 150 -8.07 9.82 0.43
CA ARG A 150 -8.41 9.73 -0.99
C ARG A 150 -7.19 9.92 -1.89
N LEU A 151 -6.28 10.85 -1.56
CA LEU A 151 -5.04 11.02 -2.32
C LEU A 151 -4.12 9.79 -2.22
N ILE A 152 -4.07 9.11 -1.08
CA ILE A 152 -3.30 7.86 -0.94
C ILE A 152 -3.87 6.76 -1.84
N GLU A 153 -5.21 6.62 -1.87
CA GLU A 153 -5.92 5.63 -2.69
C GLU A 153 -5.74 5.92 -4.19
N LEU A 154 -5.94 7.18 -4.59
CA LEU A 154 -5.70 7.64 -5.97
C LEU A 154 -4.25 7.42 -6.38
N ASN A 155 -3.29 7.71 -5.50
CA ASN A 155 -1.87 7.46 -5.78
C ASN A 155 -1.64 5.97 -6.08
N ALA A 156 -2.17 5.05 -5.27
CA ALA A 156 -2.03 3.62 -5.53
C ALA A 156 -2.64 3.22 -6.89
N ILE A 157 -3.83 3.72 -7.23
CA ILE A 157 -4.47 3.48 -8.53
C ILE A 157 -3.60 4.00 -9.69
N GLU A 158 -3.11 5.23 -9.61
CA GLU A 158 -2.26 5.83 -10.64
C GLU A 158 -0.93 5.08 -10.82
N GLN A 159 -0.35 4.59 -9.73
CA GLN A 159 0.85 3.77 -9.82
C GLN A 159 0.58 2.40 -10.46
N VAL A 160 -0.60 1.81 -10.28
CA VAL A 160 -1.01 0.62 -11.05
C VAL A 160 -1.06 0.94 -12.54
N VAL A 161 -1.63 2.08 -12.92
CA VAL A 161 -1.64 2.53 -14.33
C VAL A 161 -0.22 2.63 -14.86
N ASN A 162 0.72 3.18 -14.09
CA ASN A 162 2.12 3.28 -14.49
C ASN A 162 2.78 1.91 -14.67
N VAL A 163 2.54 0.96 -13.78
CA VAL A 163 3.02 -0.44 -13.91
C VAL A 163 2.46 -1.08 -15.18
N CYS A 164 1.15 -0.96 -15.44
CA CYS A 164 0.49 -1.53 -16.61
C CYS A 164 0.97 -0.91 -17.93
N ARG A 165 1.49 0.33 -17.90
CA ARG A 165 2.06 1.04 -19.05
C ARG A 165 3.54 0.72 -19.30
N THR A 166 4.20 -0.02 -18.41
CA THR A 166 5.59 -0.43 -18.66
C THR A 166 5.67 -1.36 -19.87
N THR A 167 6.77 -1.29 -20.61
CA THR A 167 7.05 -2.25 -21.69
C THR A 167 7.07 -3.67 -21.14
N ILE A 168 7.62 -3.87 -19.93
CA ILE A 168 7.73 -5.16 -19.25
C ILE A 168 6.38 -5.87 -19.11
N VAL A 169 5.37 -5.18 -18.56
CA VAL A 169 4.06 -5.76 -18.33
C VAL A 169 3.29 -5.97 -19.64
N ASN A 170 3.40 -5.03 -20.57
CA ASN A 170 2.79 -5.19 -21.89
C ASN A 170 3.38 -6.36 -22.67
N ASP A 171 4.71 -6.51 -22.66
CA ASP A 171 5.39 -7.65 -23.28
C ASP A 171 5.02 -8.98 -22.60
N ALA A 172 4.74 -8.96 -21.29
CA ALA A 172 4.26 -10.13 -20.55
C ALA A 172 2.86 -10.56 -20.97
N TRP A 173 1.93 -9.61 -21.09
CA TRP A 173 0.60 -9.90 -21.61
C TRP A 173 0.62 -10.30 -23.08
N ALA A 174 1.41 -9.62 -23.92
CA ALA A 174 1.53 -9.92 -25.35
C ALA A 174 2.05 -11.35 -25.61
N ARG A 175 2.95 -11.88 -24.77
CA ARG A 175 3.44 -13.27 -24.85
C ARG A 175 2.55 -14.29 -24.12
N GLY A 176 1.39 -13.88 -23.60
CA GLY A 176 0.43 -14.76 -22.92
C GLY A 176 0.84 -15.18 -21.50
N GLN A 177 1.76 -14.46 -20.85
CA GLN A 177 2.09 -14.72 -19.44
C GLN A 177 0.94 -14.24 -18.55
N SER A 178 0.43 -15.14 -17.70
CA SER A 178 -0.57 -14.79 -16.68
C SER A 178 0.03 -13.85 -15.64
N LEU A 179 -0.42 -12.60 -15.64
CA LEU A 179 0.03 -11.56 -14.73
C LEU A 179 -1.14 -10.63 -14.41
N THR A 180 -1.36 -10.33 -13.13
CA THR A 180 -2.36 -9.33 -12.71
C THR A 180 -1.72 -8.26 -11.83
N VAL A 181 -2.03 -6.99 -12.09
CA VAL A 181 -1.56 -5.84 -11.32
C VAL A 181 -2.69 -5.30 -10.46
N HIS A 182 -2.44 -5.13 -9.15
CA HIS A 182 -3.43 -4.77 -8.15
C HIS A 182 -3.09 -3.45 -7.44
N GLY A 183 -4.10 -2.63 -7.19
CA GLY A 183 -4.02 -1.44 -6.35
C GLY A 183 -4.69 -1.70 -5.00
N LEU A 184 -3.91 -1.64 -3.93
CA LEU A 184 -4.35 -1.93 -2.57
C LEU A 184 -3.96 -0.81 -1.61
N VAL A 185 -4.64 -0.73 -0.48
CA VAL A 185 -4.28 0.17 0.62
C VAL A 185 -4.32 -0.55 1.96
N TYR A 186 -3.35 -0.26 2.83
CA TYR A 186 -3.26 -0.82 4.17
C TYR A 186 -3.42 0.24 5.26
N GLY A 187 -4.24 -0.05 6.27
CA GLY A 187 -4.38 0.79 7.47
C GLY A 187 -3.40 0.37 8.56
N VAL A 188 -2.40 1.21 8.84
CA VAL A 188 -1.48 0.97 9.97
C VAL A 188 -2.21 1.04 11.33
N HIS A 189 -3.31 1.80 11.39
CA HIS A 189 -4.09 2.03 12.60
C HIS A 189 -4.98 0.84 12.98
N ASP A 190 -5.34 -0.04 12.03
CA ASP A 190 -6.27 -1.16 12.26
C ASP A 190 -5.77 -2.51 11.74
N GLY A 191 -4.66 -2.54 11.00
CA GLY A 191 -4.10 -3.76 10.44
C GLY A 191 -4.83 -4.31 9.22
N ARG A 192 -5.80 -3.58 8.65
CA ARG A 192 -6.65 -4.10 7.57
C ARG A 192 -6.16 -3.62 6.20
N MET A 193 -6.17 -4.53 5.23
CA MET A 193 -6.03 -4.18 3.81
C MET A 193 -7.40 -3.90 3.20
N ARG A 194 -7.41 -3.01 2.20
CA ARG A 194 -8.59 -2.61 1.41
C ARG A 194 -8.29 -2.81 -0.05
N ASN A 195 -9.27 -3.38 -0.73
CA ASN A 195 -9.23 -3.57 -2.16
C ASN A 195 -9.87 -2.36 -2.85
N LEU A 196 -9.11 -1.65 -3.69
CA LEU A 196 -9.61 -0.49 -4.44
C LEU A 196 -10.41 -0.90 -5.69
N GLY A 197 -10.60 -2.20 -5.92
CA GLY A 197 -11.20 -2.76 -7.14
C GLY A 197 -10.30 -2.66 -8.37
N MET A 198 -9.09 -2.11 -8.21
CA MET A 198 -8.11 -1.88 -9.26
C MET A 198 -7.28 -3.14 -9.46
N ALA A 199 -7.78 -4.05 -10.29
CA ALA A 199 -7.10 -5.29 -10.67
C ALA A 199 -7.13 -5.43 -12.19
N VAL A 200 -5.96 -5.46 -12.83
CA VAL A 200 -5.82 -5.45 -14.29
C VAL A 200 -4.98 -6.64 -14.74
N SER A 201 -5.56 -7.49 -15.60
CA SER A 201 -4.92 -8.72 -16.10
C SER A 201 -4.60 -8.69 -17.60
N ASN A 202 -4.99 -7.62 -18.30
CA ASN A 202 -4.67 -7.33 -19.69
C ASN A 202 -4.79 -5.82 -19.94
N PHE A 203 -4.19 -5.33 -21.03
CA PHE A 203 -4.14 -3.89 -21.29
C PHE A 203 -5.51 -3.30 -21.65
N GLU A 204 -6.37 -4.09 -22.29
CA GLU A 204 -7.71 -3.67 -22.74
C GLU A 204 -8.62 -3.31 -21.56
N ALA A 205 -8.51 -4.04 -20.45
CA ALA A 205 -9.31 -3.79 -19.24
C ALA A 205 -8.86 -2.56 -18.44
N LEU A 206 -7.69 -1.97 -18.75
CA LEU A 206 -7.07 -0.93 -17.92
C LEU A 206 -7.94 0.33 -17.82
N ASP A 207 -8.42 0.84 -18.95
CA ASP A 207 -9.15 2.12 -19.00
C ASP A 207 -10.51 2.03 -18.30
N GLU A 208 -11.27 0.96 -18.56
CA GLU A 208 -12.56 0.72 -17.89
C GLU A 208 -12.38 0.50 -16.39
N THR A 209 -11.36 -0.28 -15.98
CA THR A 209 -11.06 -0.52 -14.57
C THR A 209 -10.66 0.76 -13.86
N TYR A 210 -9.77 1.55 -14.47
CA TYR A 210 -9.33 2.84 -13.93
C TYR A 210 -10.52 3.78 -13.71
N LYS A 211 -11.37 3.99 -14.73
CA LYS A 211 -12.55 4.86 -14.64
C LYS A 211 -13.49 4.42 -13.53
N ARG A 212 -13.77 3.12 -13.41
CA ARG A 212 -14.61 2.56 -12.35
C ARG A 212 -14.01 2.81 -10.96
N CYS A 213 -12.71 2.59 -10.79
CA CYS A 213 -12.04 2.79 -9.50
C CYS A 213 -11.99 4.26 -9.09
N VAL A 214 -11.70 5.18 -10.02
CA VAL A 214 -11.72 6.62 -9.75
C VAL A 214 -13.15 7.08 -9.40
N ALA A 215 -14.16 6.64 -10.14
CA ALA A 215 -15.55 6.95 -9.85
C ALA A 215 -15.98 6.47 -8.45
N ALA A 216 -15.53 5.30 -8.02
CA ALA A 216 -15.81 4.76 -6.70
C ALA A 216 -15.16 5.56 -5.55
N LEU A 217 -14.25 6.49 -5.83
CA LEU A 217 -13.63 7.39 -4.84
C LEU A 217 -14.26 8.79 -4.81
N THR A 218 -15.25 9.07 -5.66
CA THR A 218 -16.03 10.32 -5.61
C THR A 218 -16.93 10.35 -4.37
N ALA A 219 -17.23 11.54 -3.84
CA ALA A 219 -18.01 11.69 -2.60
C ALA A 219 -19.44 11.12 -2.67
N GLY A 220 -19.99 10.95 -3.87
CA GLY A 220 -21.30 10.34 -4.12
C GLY A 220 -21.26 8.87 -4.55
N GLY A 221 -20.08 8.24 -4.59
CA GLY A 221 -19.94 6.84 -4.99
C GLY A 221 -20.51 5.88 -3.94
N GLU A 222 -21.03 4.73 -4.39
CA GLU A 222 -21.36 3.63 -3.49
C GLU A 222 -20.06 3.07 -2.87
N HIS A 223 -19.81 3.44 -1.62
CA HIS A 223 -18.66 2.96 -0.87
C HIS A 223 -19.05 1.70 -0.08
N ALA A 224 -18.43 0.56 -0.39
CA ALA A 224 -18.58 -0.62 0.46
C ALA A 224 -17.92 -0.32 1.82
N PRO A 225 -18.63 -0.40 2.96
CA PRO A 225 -18.10 -0.01 4.26
C PRO A 225 -16.86 -0.82 4.68
N ASP A 226 -16.72 -2.05 4.17
CA ASP A 226 -15.54 -2.89 4.41
C ASP A 226 -14.28 -2.40 3.68
N ASN A 227 -14.44 -1.60 2.61
CA ASN A 227 -13.35 -1.07 1.79
C ASN A 227 -13.13 0.45 1.94
N ASP A 228 -14.03 1.18 2.59
CA ASP A 228 -13.91 2.62 2.78
C ASP A 228 -13.82 3.01 4.25
N MET A 229 -12.63 3.49 4.65
CA MET A 229 -12.41 3.99 6.01
C MET A 229 -13.25 5.20 6.37
N ILE A 230 -13.63 6.04 5.40
CA ILE A 230 -14.43 7.23 5.70
C ILE A 230 -15.85 6.80 6.04
N ALA A 231 -16.45 5.93 5.23
CA ALA A 231 -17.74 5.31 5.54
C ALA A 231 -17.68 4.50 6.86
N ALA A 232 -16.61 3.72 7.09
CA ALA A 232 -16.45 2.95 8.31
C ALA A 232 -16.29 3.84 9.57
N ASP A 233 -15.51 4.92 9.50
CA ASP A 233 -15.36 5.87 10.60
C ASP A 233 -16.66 6.66 10.84
N ALA A 234 -17.38 7.05 9.79
CA ALA A 234 -18.69 7.70 9.91
C ALA A 234 -19.72 6.79 10.60
N ALA A 235 -19.82 5.53 10.18
CA ALA A 235 -20.68 4.53 10.82
C ALA A 235 -20.30 4.28 12.29
N ARG A 236 -19.00 4.31 12.60
CA ARG A 236 -18.51 4.19 13.98
C ARG A 236 -18.89 5.40 14.83
N LEU A 237 -18.80 6.61 14.29
CA LEU A 237 -19.19 7.85 14.97
C LEU A 237 -20.71 7.91 15.20
N GLU A 238 -21.53 7.46 14.25
CA GLU A 238 -22.97 7.30 14.45
C GLU A 238 -23.29 6.30 15.56
N GLY A 239 -22.58 5.17 15.61
CA GLY A 239 -22.70 4.19 16.70
C GLY A 239 -22.31 4.77 18.06
N VAL A 240 -21.29 5.63 18.12
CA VAL A 240 -20.92 6.36 19.35
C VAL A 240 -22.00 7.39 19.73
N ALA A 241 -22.55 8.14 18.77
CA ALA A 241 -23.62 9.10 19.02
C ALA A 241 -24.89 8.41 19.54
N GLN A 242 -25.25 7.25 18.97
CA GLN A 242 -26.36 6.41 19.44
C GLN A 242 -26.09 5.83 20.83
N ALA A 243 -24.86 5.38 21.10
CA ALA A 243 -24.48 4.87 22.43
C ALA A 243 -24.50 5.98 23.49
N VAL A 244 -24.04 7.19 23.16
CA VAL A 244 -24.11 8.36 24.05
C VAL A 244 -25.56 8.76 24.30
N ALA A 245 -26.39 8.82 23.25
CA ALA A 245 -27.82 9.12 23.38
C ALA A 245 -28.57 8.07 24.21
N ALA A 246 -28.20 6.79 24.12
CA ALA A 246 -28.77 5.71 24.93
C ALA A 246 -28.30 5.74 26.40
N THR A 247 -27.17 6.39 26.69
CA THR A 247 -26.60 6.48 28.05
C THR A 247 -27.06 7.74 28.80
N LEU A 248 -27.44 8.80 28.08
CA LEU A 248 -28.03 10.00 28.67
C LEU A 248 -29.49 9.72 29.05
N LYS A 249 -29.74 9.51 30.35
CA LYS A 249 -31.10 9.51 30.90
C LYS A 249 -31.73 10.90 30.66
N PRO A 250 -33.00 11.00 30.21
CA PRO A 250 -33.66 12.30 30.15
C PRO A 250 -33.62 12.92 31.55
N CYS A 251 -33.13 14.16 31.65
CA CYS A 251 -33.36 14.95 32.84
C CYS A 251 -34.86 15.28 32.83
N ASP A 252 -35.64 14.59 33.67
CA ASP A 252 -37.02 14.98 33.90
C ASP A 252 -37.00 16.38 34.52
N ASP A 253 -37.57 17.35 33.81
CA ASP A 253 -37.81 18.70 34.29
C ASP A 253 -38.68 18.63 35.56
N ALA A 254 -38.04 18.69 36.72
CA ALA A 254 -38.71 18.80 37.99
C ALA A 254 -39.21 20.24 38.20
N LYS A 255 -40.53 20.37 38.20
CA LYS A 255 -41.32 21.55 38.57
C LYS A 255 -41.01 22.06 39.98
#